data_AF-U1RN78-F1
#
_entry.id   AF-U1RN78-F1
#
_cell.length_a   1.000
_cell.length_b   1.000
_cell.length_c   1.000
_cell.angle_alpha   90.00
_cell.angle_beta   90.00
_cell.angle_gamma   90.00
#
_symmetry.space_group_name_H-M   'P 1'
#
loop_
_entity.id
_entity.type
_entity.pdbx_description
1 polymer ?
#
loop_
_entity_poly.entity_id
_entity_poly.type
_entity_poly.pdbx_seq_one_letter_code
_entity_poly.pdbx_strand_id
1 'polypeptide(L)'
;VPPRQRGGGPAGGEARDVRDADGDAAVGERPASRLRGGREGTRRYEWRHTCFLGCYAIEDVYGELQGVFDDDGPRTSRAAGTGACAVVELDGSGRLRPEAVGLSAALWGVGRAKDPGCDDPTWLLGFHRAERAFVERVAEFAAGRAASGTDPEGDPHGDVPAPPLPLDADGLGRLVALAHKAAGVQGIPRLAAQAVRIETRRVAADVDADGRGPGGPSASTLVNGFVLGELLDVRESLEDDDIGDALWQFLAPARTINTAQRSDVRGHPGKVDAQLSAARIPLGRWPADPDRHLTRGQQFAVNQALLDIDKHSDLFAVNGPQEAERTVLLREIAAGNVVERARRLARLTDPRSAFTGGPLRWRDDGAGRTRTIRRLAPELTGFEMVVVGADDEAAEALAKSLSIPGGAGQRRAGGGSGDRDEGTPGSEEGSDAARGEGPGGAAWGPFAACLEGDRERFGEAFRLDVLADRERQPEACAHAWHKAREEFLRAEQHAQALLRRRVEADNRRVVHVELPGRMADERKAIAAATAQMRDAEQAAVQLRDRRDRAEHDRRDLEGRLAELDAQGPGPWATLRTIGSAHRRWRSRRRELSASLKAAAAHART
;
A
#
# COMPACT_ATOMS: atom_id res chain seq x y z
N VAL A 1 -16.61 25.56 51.86
CA VAL A 1 -17.45 26.17 50.81
C VAL A 1 -16.65 26.22 49.51
N PRO A 2 -16.86 25.24 48.62
CA PRO A 2 -16.76 25.44 47.17
C PRO A 2 -18.09 25.00 46.47
N PRO A 3 -18.26 25.28 45.17
CA PRO A 3 -19.54 25.77 44.63
C PRO A 3 -20.48 24.68 44.10
N ARG A 4 -21.78 25.03 44.13
CA ARG A 4 -22.91 24.28 43.56
C ARG A 4 -22.84 24.26 42.03
N GLN A 5 -22.71 23.08 41.43
CA GLN A 5 -23.03 22.87 40.03
C GLN A 5 -24.55 22.83 39.84
N ARG A 6 -25.05 23.72 38.97
CA ARG A 6 -26.43 23.74 38.49
C ARG A 6 -26.63 22.59 37.51
N GLY A 7 -27.71 21.83 37.70
CA GLY A 7 -28.11 20.76 36.79
C GLY A 7 -28.54 21.31 35.43
N GLY A 8 -27.95 20.74 34.38
CA GLY A 8 -28.54 20.66 33.05
C GLY A 8 -28.92 19.20 32.81
N GLY A 9 -30.20 18.93 32.55
CA GLY A 9 -30.67 17.58 32.23
C GLY A 9 -30.22 17.15 30.83
N PRO A 10 -29.98 15.84 30.59
CA PRO A 10 -29.67 15.36 29.26
C PRO A 10 -30.95 15.20 28.44
N ALA A 11 -30.93 15.74 27.22
CA ALA A 11 -31.85 15.39 26.15
C ALA A 11 -31.48 14.00 25.60
N GLY A 12 -32.47 13.11 25.47
CA GLY A 12 -32.45 11.96 24.57
C GLY A 12 -31.27 10.98 24.69
N GLY A 13 -30.96 10.50 25.89
CA GLY A 13 -30.00 9.40 26.07
C GLY A 13 -30.69 8.05 26.02
N GLU A 14 -30.21 7.12 25.18
CA GLU A 14 -30.52 5.70 25.27
C GLU A 14 -30.21 5.21 26.70
N ALA A 15 -31.23 4.71 27.41
CA ALA A 15 -31.02 4.08 28.71
C ALA A 15 -30.37 2.71 28.49
N ARG A 16 -29.12 2.56 28.94
CA ARG A 16 -28.35 1.31 28.91
C ARG A 16 -28.30 0.74 30.33
N ASP A 17 -28.73 -0.51 30.50
CA ASP A 17 -28.63 -1.26 31.75
C ASP A 17 -28.13 -2.68 31.43
N VAL A 18 -27.00 -3.07 32.03
CA VAL A 18 -26.35 -4.38 31.86
C VAL A 18 -26.41 -5.08 33.21
N ARG A 19 -26.99 -6.29 33.25
CA ARG A 19 -27.12 -7.07 34.50
C ARG A 19 -26.50 -8.45 34.32
N ASP A 20 -25.70 -8.85 35.32
CA ASP A 20 -25.18 -10.21 35.43
C ASP A 20 -26.23 -11.13 36.07
N ALA A 21 -26.46 -12.29 35.47
CA ALA A 21 -27.41 -13.29 35.97
C ALA A 21 -26.65 -14.38 36.76
N ASP A 22 -26.00 -14.00 37.85
CA ASP A 22 -25.38 -14.97 38.76
C ASP A 22 -26.37 -15.42 39.83
N GLY A 23 -26.66 -16.72 39.85
CA GLY A 23 -27.48 -17.36 40.87
C GLY A 23 -26.69 -17.61 42.15
N ASP A 24 -26.65 -16.63 43.05
CA ASP A 24 -26.76 -16.84 44.50
C ASP A 24 -26.84 -15.50 45.25
N ALA A 25 -28.05 -15.07 45.63
CA ALA A 25 -28.31 -14.21 46.78
C ALA A 25 -29.83 -14.05 46.98
N ALA A 26 -30.32 -14.53 48.11
CA ALA A 26 -31.71 -14.49 48.49
C ALA A 26 -32.19 -13.08 48.93
N VAL A 27 -33.51 -12.90 48.73
CA VAL A 27 -34.44 -11.98 49.40
C VAL A 27 -34.61 -10.56 48.82
N GLY A 28 -35.77 -10.39 48.16
CA GLY A 28 -36.38 -9.10 47.86
C GLY A 28 -37.50 -9.24 46.83
N GLU A 29 -38.57 -9.97 47.15
CA GLU A 29 -39.77 -10.04 46.30
C GLU A 29 -40.30 -8.63 45.99
N ARG A 30 -40.16 -8.21 44.73
CA ARG A 30 -41.08 -7.28 44.08
C ARG A 30 -41.46 -7.89 42.73
N PRO A 31 -42.76 -8.06 42.44
CA PRO A 31 -43.18 -8.58 41.15
C PRO A 31 -42.72 -7.63 40.05
N ALA A 32 -42.04 -8.17 39.04
CA ALA A 32 -41.62 -7.44 37.85
C ALA A 32 -42.84 -6.77 37.22
N SER A 33 -42.92 -5.44 37.36
CA SER A 33 -43.89 -4.64 36.61
C SER A 33 -43.56 -4.81 35.12
N ARG A 34 -44.53 -5.35 34.36
CA ARG A 34 -44.45 -5.46 32.89
C ARG A 34 -44.03 -4.11 32.30
N LEU A 35 -42.83 -4.02 31.76
CA LEU A 35 -42.31 -2.84 31.06
C LEU A 35 -43.09 -2.66 29.75
N ARG A 36 -44.23 -1.96 29.80
CA ARG A 36 -45.03 -1.65 28.62
C ARG A 36 -44.30 -0.62 27.76
N GLY A 37 -44.26 -0.85 26.44
CA GLY A 37 -43.74 0.11 25.46
C GLY A 37 -44.41 1.48 25.60
N GLY A 38 -43.59 2.53 25.61
CA GLY A 38 -44.03 3.92 25.73
C GLY A 38 -44.12 4.60 24.36
N ARG A 39 -45.06 5.53 24.22
CA ARG A 39 -45.06 6.53 23.14
C ARG A 39 -44.34 7.78 23.64
N GLU A 40 -43.24 8.15 22.99
CA GLU A 40 -42.63 9.48 23.09
C GLU A 40 -42.83 10.17 21.73
N GLY A 41 -43.80 11.08 21.65
CA GLY A 41 -44.19 11.71 20.37
C GLY A 41 -44.91 10.77 19.40
N THR A 42 -44.62 10.88 18.10
CA THR A 42 -45.20 10.06 17.01
C THR A 42 -44.52 8.70 16.80
N ARG A 43 -43.34 8.46 17.41
CA ARG A 43 -42.61 7.19 17.30
C ARG A 43 -43.03 6.21 18.39
N ARG A 44 -43.26 4.97 17.98
CA ARG A 44 -43.53 3.83 18.88
C ARG A 44 -42.18 3.22 19.28
N TYR A 45 -41.99 2.88 20.55
CA TYR A 45 -40.77 2.23 21.02
C TYR A 45 -41.09 0.85 21.62
N GLU A 46 -40.20 -0.10 21.42
CA GLU A 46 -40.28 -1.46 21.92
C GLU A 46 -38.98 -1.83 22.65
N TRP A 47 -39.10 -2.61 23.72
CA TRP A 47 -37.95 -3.13 24.46
C TRP A 47 -37.37 -4.33 23.72
N ARG A 48 -36.04 -4.43 23.74
CA ARG A 48 -35.30 -5.57 23.21
C ARG A 48 -34.24 -6.01 24.20
N HIS A 49 -34.07 -7.31 24.32
CA HIS A 49 -33.07 -7.92 25.19
C HIS A 49 -32.11 -8.74 24.37
N THR A 50 -30.85 -8.33 24.29
CA THR A 50 -29.79 -9.08 23.63
C THR A 50 -29.12 -9.98 24.67
N CYS A 51 -29.27 -11.29 24.52
CA CYS A 51 -28.71 -12.29 25.43
C CYS A 51 -27.43 -12.86 24.83
N PHE A 52 -26.30 -12.59 25.48
CA PHE A 52 -25.00 -13.19 25.20
C PHE A 52 -24.89 -14.51 25.98
N LEU A 53 -24.80 -15.61 25.26
CA LEU A 53 -24.85 -16.97 25.79
C LEU A 53 -23.44 -17.54 25.93
N GLY A 54 -23.15 -18.17 27.07
CA GLY A 54 -21.86 -18.82 27.33
C GLY A 54 -20.70 -17.83 27.31
N CYS A 55 -20.76 -16.83 28.18
CA CYS A 55 -19.75 -15.79 28.28
C CYS A 55 -18.44 -16.34 28.85
N TYR A 56 -17.32 -16.09 28.16
CA TYR A 56 -15.99 -16.61 28.49
C TYR A 56 -14.94 -15.51 28.44
N ALA A 57 -13.79 -15.73 29.08
CA ALA A 57 -12.65 -14.81 29.00
C ALA A 57 -11.91 -15.02 27.66
N ILE A 58 -11.70 -13.97 26.87
CA ILE A 58 -11.05 -14.07 25.56
C ILE A 58 -9.63 -14.67 25.68
N GLU A 59 -8.98 -14.45 26.81
CA GLU A 59 -7.70 -15.00 27.20
C GLU A 59 -7.66 -16.53 27.17
N ASP A 60 -8.78 -17.18 27.51
CA ASP A 60 -8.88 -18.64 27.52
C ASP A 60 -8.85 -19.21 26.10
N VAL A 61 -9.38 -18.50 25.10
CA VAL A 61 -9.25 -18.91 23.68
C VAL A 61 -7.79 -18.95 23.27
N TYR A 62 -7.01 -17.91 23.59
CA TYR A 62 -5.58 -17.91 23.30
C TYR A 62 -4.86 -19.04 24.02
N GLY A 63 -5.25 -19.35 25.27
CA GLY A 63 -4.69 -20.46 26.03
C GLY A 63 -4.95 -21.81 25.37
N GLU A 64 -6.17 -22.05 24.88
CA GLU A 64 -6.52 -23.29 24.18
C GLU A 64 -5.80 -23.41 22.82
N LEU A 65 -5.68 -22.31 22.06
CA LEU A 65 -5.00 -22.31 20.76
C LEU A 65 -3.48 -22.51 20.89
N GLN A 66 -2.83 -21.99 21.94
CA GLN A 66 -1.42 -22.29 22.25
C GLN A 66 -1.16 -23.77 22.51
N GLY A 67 -2.19 -24.53 22.93
CA GLY A 67 -2.07 -25.98 23.09
C GLY A 67 -2.16 -26.75 21.77
N VAL A 68 -2.59 -26.10 20.68
CA VAL A 68 -2.77 -26.71 19.35
C VAL A 68 -1.67 -26.27 18.38
N PHE A 69 -1.24 -25.01 18.43
CA PHE A 69 -0.21 -24.46 17.56
C PHE A 69 1.10 -24.24 18.33
N ASP A 70 2.22 -24.76 17.80
CA ASP A 70 3.55 -24.51 18.36
C ASP A 70 3.90 -22.99 18.25
N ASP A 71 4.31 -22.38 19.37
CA ASP A 71 4.54 -20.94 19.55
C ASP A 71 5.86 -20.48 18.91
N ASP A 72 5.87 -20.18 17.60
CA ASP A 72 7.08 -19.73 16.87
C ASP A 72 7.05 -18.25 16.40
N GLY A 73 6.10 -17.43 16.86
CA GLY A 73 5.86 -16.08 16.32
C GLY A 73 5.97 -14.91 17.32
N PRO A 74 6.31 -13.68 16.86
CA PRO A 74 6.15 -12.49 17.68
C PRO A 74 4.67 -12.31 18.05
N ARG A 75 4.40 -12.28 19.36
CA ARG A 75 3.05 -12.23 19.91
C ARG A 75 2.37 -10.92 19.51
N THR A 76 1.28 -11.01 18.72
CA THR A 76 0.31 -9.93 18.59
C THR A 76 -0.24 -9.56 19.97
N SER A 77 -0.69 -8.32 20.14
CA SER A 77 -1.37 -7.94 21.39
C SER A 77 -2.58 -8.86 21.58
N ARG A 78 -2.67 -9.50 22.73
CA ARG A 78 -3.83 -10.34 23.06
C ARG A 78 -4.96 -9.41 23.48
N ALA A 79 -6.07 -9.49 22.76
CA ALA A 79 -7.29 -8.82 23.20
C ALA A 79 -7.69 -9.37 24.57
N ALA A 80 -8.07 -8.48 25.48
CA ALA A 80 -8.57 -8.83 26.81
C ALA A 80 -10.07 -8.56 26.89
N GLY A 81 -10.79 -9.30 27.73
CA GLY A 81 -12.21 -9.06 27.99
C GLY A 81 -13.09 -10.30 27.89
N THR A 82 -14.39 -10.07 27.70
CA THR A 82 -15.40 -11.13 27.71
C THR A 82 -15.97 -11.34 26.30
N GLY A 83 -15.87 -12.57 25.79
CA GLY A 83 -16.57 -13.03 24.60
C GLY A 83 -17.84 -13.80 24.95
N ALA A 84 -18.62 -14.20 23.95
CA ALA A 84 -19.80 -15.06 24.11
C ALA A 84 -19.84 -16.14 23.04
N CYS A 85 -20.37 -17.32 23.36
CA CYS A 85 -20.53 -18.44 22.44
C CYS A 85 -21.59 -18.21 21.37
N ALA A 86 -22.68 -17.55 21.75
CA ALA A 86 -23.73 -17.16 20.81
C ALA A 86 -24.44 -15.91 21.33
N VAL A 87 -25.24 -15.32 20.45
CA VAL A 87 -26.17 -14.25 20.82
C VAL A 87 -27.55 -14.57 20.29
N VAL A 88 -28.57 -14.29 21.10
CA VAL A 88 -29.98 -14.37 20.72
C VAL A 88 -30.68 -13.10 21.18
N GLU A 89 -31.62 -12.58 20.38
CA GLU A 89 -32.45 -11.45 20.78
C GLU A 89 -33.82 -11.91 21.28
N LEU A 90 -34.30 -11.27 22.34
CA LEU A 90 -35.65 -11.40 22.85
C LEU A 90 -36.44 -10.10 22.66
N ASP A 91 -37.73 -10.23 22.35
CA ASP A 91 -38.66 -9.11 22.33
C ASP A 91 -38.96 -8.59 23.76
N GLY A 92 -39.67 -7.47 23.88
CA GLY A 92 -40.03 -6.88 25.17
C GLY A 92 -40.98 -7.74 26.04
N SER A 93 -41.44 -8.87 25.53
CA SER A 93 -42.18 -9.90 26.28
C SER A 93 -41.32 -11.09 26.70
N GLY A 94 -40.02 -11.06 26.38
CA GLY A 94 -39.06 -12.11 26.70
C GLY A 94 -39.12 -13.30 25.75
N ARG A 95 -39.63 -13.14 24.53
CA ARG A 95 -39.72 -14.20 23.52
C ARG A 95 -38.58 -14.12 22.51
N LEU A 96 -38.08 -15.28 22.10
CA LEU A 96 -37.03 -15.40 21.10
C LEU A 96 -37.45 -14.82 19.76
N ARG A 97 -36.50 -14.15 19.12
CA ARG A 97 -36.59 -13.68 17.74
C ARG A 97 -35.68 -14.55 16.87
N PRO A 98 -36.21 -15.54 16.14
CA PRO A 98 -35.41 -16.47 15.35
C PRO A 98 -34.52 -15.79 14.29
N GLU A 99 -34.95 -14.63 13.79
CA GLU A 99 -34.22 -13.81 12.85
C GLU A 99 -32.96 -13.13 13.44
N ALA A 100 -32.84 -13.05 14.76
CA ALA A 100 -31.78 -12.32 15.45
C ALA A 100 -30.94 -13.27 16.33
N VAL A 101 -30.26 -14.20 15.67
CA VAL A 101 -29.40 -15.24 16.27
C VAL A 101 -28.03 -15.23 15.59
N GLY A 102 -26.95 -15.39 16.37
CA GLY A 102 -25.58 -15.46 15.87
C GLY A 102 -24.74 -16.45 16.66
N LEU A 103 -23.84 -17.17 15.98
CA LEU A 103 -22.89 -18.12 16.60
C LEU A 103 -21.48 -17.52 16.58
N SER A 104 -20.67 -17.71 17.62
CA SER A 104 -19.29 -17.25 17.63
C SER A 104 -18.37 -18.11 16.77
N ALA A 105 -17.83 -17.53 15.69
CA ALA A 105 -16.81 -18.09 14.83
C ALA A 105 -15.49 -18.33 15.57
N ALA A 106 -15.16 -17.50 16.57
CA ALA A 106 -13.97 -17.68 17.39
C ALA A 106 -14.03 -18.99 18.20
N LEU A 107 -15.13 -19.21 18.93
CA LEU A 107 -15.32 -20.45 19.69
C LEU A 107 -15.51 -21.67 18.79
N TRP A 108 -16.25 -21.52 17.69
CA TRP A 108 -16.36 -22.56 16.68
C TRP A 108 -14.99 -22.96 16.13
N GLY A 109 -14.13 -21.97 15.84
CA GLY A 109 -12.76 -22.19 15.39
C GLY A 109 -11.93 -22.97 16.42
N VAL A 110 -12.04 -22.65 17.71
CA VAL A 110 -11.35 -23.42 18.77
C VAL A 110 -11.85 -24.86 18.84
N GLY A 111 -13.17 -25.08 18.74
CA GLY A 111 -13.73 -26.43 18.69
C GLY A 111 -13.16 -27.24 17.52
N ARG A 112 -13.11 -26.63 16.33
CA ARG A 112 -12.56 -27.23 15.12
C ARG A 112 -11.05 -27.48 15.17
N ALA A 113 -10.31 -26.60 15.87
CA ALA A 113 -8.88 -26.76 16.08
C ALA A 113 -8.53 -28.01 16.89
N LYS A 114 -9.47 -28.53 17.70
CA LYS A 114 -9.30 -29.79 18.44
C LYS A 114 -9.93 -30.99 17.74
N ASP A 115 -11.11 -30.82 17.14
CA ASP A 115 -11.82 -31.87 16.40
C ASP A 115 -12.50 -31.27 15.16
N PRO A 116 -12.03 -31.57 13.94
CA PRO A 116 -11.13 -32.66 13.54
C PRO A 116 -9.64 -32.42 13.81
N GLY A 117 -9.25 -31.19 14.16
CA GLY A 117 -7.84 -30.81 14.34
C GLY A 117 -7.29 -29.99 13.18
N CYS A 118 -6.21 -29.24 13.42
CA CYS A 118 -5.61 -28.34 12.44
C CYS A 118 -4.94 -29.04 11.24
N ASP A 119 -4.70 -30.35 11.32
CA ASP A 119 -4.13 -31.15 10.24
C ASP A 119 -5.14 -31.47 9.14
N ASP A 120 -6.44 -31.37 9.43
CA ASP A 120 -7.49 -31.56 8.43
C ASP A 120 -7.55 -30.33 7.52
N PRO A 121 -7.35 -30.43 6.20
CA PRO A 121 -7.32 -29.27 5.30
C PRO A 121 -8.64 -28.48 5.25
N THR A 122 -9.73 -29.05 5.77
CA THR A 122 -11.07 -28.47 5.83
C THR A 122 -11.47 -28.02 7.24
N TRP A 123 -10.54 -28.01 8.20
CA TRP A 123 -10.89 -27.79 9.61
C TRP A 123 -11.59 -26.44 9.87
N LEU A 124 -11.21 -25.36 9.16
CA LEU A 124 -11.88 -24.05 9.21
C LEU A 124 -13.01 -23.86 8.18
N LEU A 125 -13.36 -24.89 7.41
CA LEU A 125 -14.46 -24.81 6.45
C LEU A 125 -15.82 -25.10 7.11
N GLY A 126 -16.85 -24.41 6.64
CA GLY A 126 -18.25 -24.71 7.00
C GLY A 126 -18.84 -23.92 8.16
N PHE A 127 -18.21 -22.83 8.63
CA PHE A 127 -18.79 -21.97 9.68
C PHE A 127 -20.22 -21.52 9.33
N HIS A 128 -20.46 -21.05 8.11
CA HIS A 128 -21.80 -20.64 7.64
C HIS A 128 -22.85 -21.75 7.80
N ARG A 129 -22.46 -23.03 7.62
CA ARG A 129 -23.36 -24.17 7.80
C ARG A 129 -23.63 -24.44 9.28
N ALA A 130 -22.60 -24.30 10.12
CA ALA A 130 -22.72 -24.45 11.56
C ALA A 130 -23.61 -23.36 12.17
N GLU A 131 -23.42 -22.11 11.74
CA GLU A 131 -24.26 -20.98 12.15
C GLU A 131 -25.71 -21.19 11.69
N ARG A 132 -25.94 -21.54 10.41
CA ARG A 132 -27.29 -21.81 9.91
C ARG A 132 -27.97 -22.95 10.66
N ALA A 133 -27.25 -24.05 10.90
CA ALA A 133 -27.78 -25.18 11.67
C ALA A 133 -28.10 -24.78 13.12
N PHE A 134 -27.31 -23.89 13.73
CA PHE A 134 -27.60 -23.34 15.05
C PHE A 134 -28.87 -22.48 15.04
N VAL A 135 -29.03 -21.59 14.05
CA VAL A 135 -30.25 -20.77 13.88
C VAL A 135 -31.49 -21.66 13.72
N GLU A 136 -31.42 -22.69 12.86
CA GLU A 136 -32.50 -23.67 12.68
C GLU A 136 -32.85 -24.37 14.00
N ARG A 137 -31.85 -24.76 14.80
CA ARG A 137 -32.04 -25.39 16.11
C ARG A 137 -32.70 -24.48 17.13
N VAL A 138 -32.36 -23.19 17.13
CA VAL A 138 -32.98 -22.18 18.01
C VAL A 138 -34.43 -21.94 17.58
N ALA A 139 -34.72 -21.92 16.27
CA ALA A 139 -36.07 -21.83 15.76
C ALA A 139 -36.93 -23.05 16.13
N GLU A 140 -36.39 -24.28 16.02
CA GLU A 140 -37.03 -25.51 16.50
C GLU A 140 -37.33 -25.44 18.01
N PHE A 141 -36.38 -24.96 18.80
CA PHE A 141 -36.54 -24.79 20.25
C PHE A 141 -37.65 -23.78 20.57
N ALA A 142 -37.71 -22.65 19.87
CA ALA A 142 -38.76 -21.65 20.03
C ALA A 142 -40.14 -22.20 19.63
N ALA A 143 -40.23 -22.91 18.51
CA ALA A 143 -41.46 -23.54 18.04
C ALA A 143 -41.97 -24.62 19.01
N GLY A 144 -41.08 -25.45 19.57
CA GLY A 144 -41.43 -26.44 20.57
C GLY A 144 -42.01 -25.82 21.85
N ARG A 145 -41.47 -24.68 22.30
CA ARG A 145 -42.03 -23.93 23.45
C ARG A 145 -43.39 -23.30 23.16
N ALA A 146 -43.64 -22.89 21.91
CA ALA A 146 -44.94 -22.38 21.51
C ALA A 146 -46.01 -23.50 21.50
N ALA A 147 -45.65 -24.70 21.05
CA ALA A 147 -46.56 -25.85 21.07
C ALA A 147 -46.89 -26.31 22.51
N SER A 148 -45.90 -26.38 23.40
CA SER A 148 -46.10 -26.80 24.80
C SER A 148 -46.83 -25.78 25.67
N GLY A 149 -46.98 -24.53 25.21
CA GLY A 149 -47.72 -23.47 25.92
C GLY A 149 -49.23 -23.46 25.62
N THR A 150 -49.73 -24.38 24.80
CA THR A 150 -51.16 -24.58 24.59
C THR A 150 -51.70 -25.57 25.63
N ASP A 151 -52.53 -25.07 26.55
CA ASP A 151 -53.25 -25.92 27.50
C ASP A 151 -54.14 -26.93 26.73
N PRO A 152 -54.08 -28.25 27.03
CA PRO A 152 -55.01 -29.24 26.45
C PRO A 152 -56.45 -29.10 26.96
N GLU A 153 -56.70 -28.27 27.97
CA GLU A 153 -57.99 -28.13 28.68
C GLU A 153 -58.57 -26.69 28.60
N GLY A 154 -58.29 -25.97 27.50
CA GLY A 154 -58.87 -24.65 27.23
C GLY A 154 -60.20 -24.70 26.47
N ASP A 155 -61.20 -23.98 26.99
CA ASP A 155 -62.57 -23.71 26.50
C ASP A 155 -62.85 -23.94 24.98
N PRO A 156 -63.95 -24.61 24.58
CA PRO A 156 -64.27 -24.88 23.17
C PRO A 156 -64.58 -23.67 22.27
N HIS A 157 -64.46 -22.43 22.76
CA HIS A 157 -64.97 -21.21 22.12
C HIS A 157 -63.96 -20.06 21.99
N GLY A 158 -62.68 -20.33 21.72
CA GLY A 158 -61.69 -19.28 21.43
C GLY A 158 -60.60 -19.67 20.43
N ASP A 159 -60.74 -19.20 19.19
CA ASP A 159 -59.78 -19.36 18.06
C ASP A 159 -58.46 -18.56 18.22
N VAL A 160 -57.91 -18.42 19.42
CA VAL A 160 -56.64 -17.70 19.62
C VAL A 160 -55.63 -18.60 20.35
N PRO A 161 -54.59 -19.09 19.66
CA PRO A 161 -53.50 -19.81 20.29
C PRO A 161 -52.91 -19.01 21.45
N ALA A 162 -52.76 -19.65 22.62
CA ALA A 162 -52.10 -19.04 23.76
C ALA A 162 -50.69 -18.56 23.34
N PRO A 163 -50.32 -17.31 23.64
CA PRO A 163 -49.01 -16.80 23.26
C PRO A 163 -47.88 -17.61 23.93
N PRO A 164 -46.75 -17.90 23.24
CA PRO A 164 -45.65 -18.64 23.83
C PRO A 164 -45.17 -17.99 25.15
N LEU A 165 -44.86 -18.84 26.13
CA LEU A 165 -44.33 -18.41 27.43
C LEU A 165 -42.99 -17.69 27.25
N PRO A 166 -42.71 -16.64 28.04
CA PRO A 166 -41.40 -16.01 28.08
C PRO A 166 -40.27 -17.02 28.34
N LEU A 167 -39.06 -16.67 27.91
CA LEU A 167 -37.88 -17.48 28.16
C LEU A 167 -37.51 -17.45 29.66
N ASP A 168 -37.34 -18.65 30.24
CA ASP A 168 -36.94 -18.87 31.62
C ASP A 168 -35.44 -19.21 31.73
N ALA A 169 -34.92 -19.30 32.95
CA ALA A 169 -33.52 -19.67 33.21
C ALA A 169 -33.15 -21.03 32.61
N ASP A 170 -34.04 -22.03 32.71
CA ASP A 170 -33.85 -23.35 32.09
C ASP A 170 -33.78 -23.27 30.55
N GLY A 171 -34.58 -22.38 29.96
CA GLY A 171 -34.56 -22.08 28.54
C GLY A 171 -33.25 -21.46 28.10
N LEU A 172 -32.72 -20.49 28.85
CA LEU A 172 -31.39 -19.91 28.62
C LEU A 172 -30.30 -20.97 28.75
N GLY A 173 -30.33 -21.82 29.78
CA GLY A 173 -29.38 -22.92 29.95
C GLY A 173 -29.40 -23.92 28.79
N ARG A 174 -30.59 -24.25 28.25
CA ARG A 174 -30.72 -25.07 27.04
C ARG A 174 -30.13 -24.39 25.81
N LEU A 175 -30.33 -23.08 25.65
CA LEU A 175 -29.72 -22.32 24.55
C LEU A 175 -28.19 -22.26 24.65
N VAL A 176 -27.64 -22.09 25.86
CA VAL A 176 -26.19 -22.19 26.10
C VAL A 176 -25.67 -23.58 25.72
N ALA A 177 -26.37 -24.66 26.12
CA ALA A 177 -25.98 -26.01 25.75
C ALA A 177 -26.01 -26.26 24.23
N LEU A 178 -27.01 -25.68 23.52
CA LEU A 178 -27.08 -25.72 22.06
C LEU A 178 -25.91 -24.94 21.42
N ALA A 179 -25.59 -23.76 21.94
CA ALA A 179 -24.48 -22.94 21.46
C ALA A 179 -23.13 -23.67 21.62
N HIS A 180 -22.85 -24.22 22.80
CA HIS A 180 -21.63 -25.00 23.03
C HIS A 180 -21.53 -26.23 22.13
N LYS A 181 -22.67 -26.88 21.84
CA LYS A 181 -22.71 -28.01 20.90
C LYS A 181 -22.38 -27.56 19.49
N ALA A 182 -22.98 -26.47 19.02
CA ALA A 182 -22.76 -25.93 17.68
C ALA A 182 -21.33 -25.43 17.49
N ALA A 183 -20.73 -24.83 18.53
CA ALA A 183 -19.33 -24.40 18.53
C ALA A 183 -18.33 -25.55 18.76
N GLY A 184 -18.77 -26.74 19.21
CA GLY A 184 -17.88 -27.87 19.47
C GLY A 184 -17.02 -27.74 20.73
N VAL A 185 -17.42 -26.90 21.69
CA VAL A 185 -16.61 -26.56 22.87
C VAL A 185 -17.07 -27.23 24.17
N GLN A 186 -18.05 -28.14 24.11
CA GLN A 186 -18.63 -28.83 25.29
C GLN A 186 -17.57 -29.55 26.15
N GLY A 187 -16.50 -30.04 25.53
CA GLY A 187 -15.39 -30.71 26.20
C GLY A 187 -14.29 -29.79 26.73
N ILE A 188 -14.45 -28.46 26.64
CA ILE A 188 -13.44 -27.46 27.00
C ILE A 188 -13.96 -26.63 28.20
N PRO A 189 -13.64 -27.02 29.45
CA PRO A 189 -14.28 -26.41 30.64
C PRO A 189 -14.10 -24.89 30.75
N ARG A 190 -12.97 -24.35 30.30
CA ARG A 190 -12.69 -22.90 30.33
C ARG A 190 -13.57 -22.10 29.38
N LEU A 191 -14.04 -22.72 28.30
CA LEU A 191 -14.83 -22.09 27.25
C LEU A 191 -16.32 -22.45 27.32
N ALA A 192 -16.67 -23.57 27.94
CA ALA A 192 -18.04 -24.04 28.14
C ALA A 192 -18.73 -23.39 29.37
N ALA A 193 -18.47 -22.11 29.61
CA ALA A 193 -19.03 -21.37 30.73
C ALA A 193 -20.56 -21.24 30.62
N GLN A 194 -21.29 -21.36 31.72
CA GLN A 194 -22.76 -21.23 31.73
C GLN A 194 -23.24 -19.77 31.88
N ALA A 195 -22.30 -18.82 31.97
CA ALA A 195 -22.60 -17.42 32.21
C ALA A 195 -23.41 -16.83 31.04
N VAL A 196 -24.45 -16.08 31.38
CA VAL A 196 -25.29 -15.35 30.41
C VAL A 196 -25.33 -13.88 30.81
N ARG A 197 -25.07 -13.00 29.85
CA ARG A 197 -25.20 -11.55 30.02
C ARG A 197 -26.34 -11.03 29.16
N ILE A 198 -27.18 -10.18 29.75
CA ILE A 198 -28.35 -9.63 29.06
C ILE A 198 -28.22 -8.12 29.00
N GLU A 199 -28.18 -7.60 27.78
CA GLU A 199 -28.26 -6.17 27.51
C GLU A 199 -29.69 -5.81 27.13
N THR A 200 -30.26 -4.81 27.79
CA THR A 200 -31.63 -4.33 27.48
C THR A 200 -31.58 -2.95 26.86
N ARG A 201 -32.21 -2.77 25.71
CA ARG A 201 -32.29 -1.49 24.98
C ARG A 201 -33.72 -1.17 24.55
N ARG A 202 -34.00 0.12 24.38
CA ARG A 202 -35.27 0.63 23.85
C ARG A 202 -35.07 1.03 22.39
N VAL A 203 -35.82 0.40 21.49
CA VAL A 203 -35.68 0.56 20.04
C VAL A 203 -36.96 1.11 19.43
N ALA A 204 -36.86 2.00 18.44
CA ALA A 204 -38.05 2.52 17.75
C ALA A 204 -38.66 1.44 16.83
N ALA A 205 -39.98 1.30 16.83
CA ALA A 205 -40.72 0.21 16.20
C ALA A 205 -40.86 0.35 14.67
N ASP A 206 -40.47 1.51 14.13
CA ASP A 206 -40.36 1.84 12.71
C ASP A 206 -38.99 1.51 12.11
N VAL A 207 -38.09 0.94 12.92
CA VAL A 207 -36.80 0.41 12.49
C VAL A 207 -37.00 -1.05 12.07
N ASP A 208 -36.36 -1.48 10.97
CA ASP A 208 -36.49 -2.81 10.35
C ASP A 208 -36.34 -3.98 11.35
N ALA A 209 -36.58 -5.22 10.92
CA ALA A 209 -36.55 -6.43 11.75
C ALA A 209 -35.35 -6.50 12.72
N ASP A 210 -34.20 -5.91 12.39
CA ASP A 210 -33.00 -5.89 13.22
C ASP A 210 -32.92 -4.73 14.23
N GLY A 211 -33.88 -3.80 14.25
CA GLY A 211 -33.98 -2.70 15.25
C GLY A 211 -32.83 -1.72 15.25
N ARG A 212 -32.06 -1.78 14.20
CA ARG A 212 -30.96 -0.92 13.84
C ARG A 212 -31.31 -0.57 12.39
N GLY A 213 -31.29 0.71 12.02
CA GLY A 213 -31.73 1.15 10.69
C GLY A 213 -31.07 0.37 9.55
N PRO A 214 -31.46 0.58 8.28
CA PRO A 214 -30.74 -0.03 7.16
C PRO A 214 -29.22 0.17 7.33
N GLY A 215 -28.50 -0.93 7.58
CA GLY A 215 -27.05 -0.92 7.87
C GLY A 215 -26.61 -1.18 9.33
N GLY A 216 -27.51 -1.53 10.25
CA GLY A 216 -27.11 -1.93 11.61
C GLY A 216 -26.43 -3.31 11.71
N PRO A 217 -25.53 -3.55 12.69
CA PRO A 217 -24.86 -4.83 12.82
C PRO A 217 -25.85 -5.94 13.17
N SER A 218 -25.83 -7.03 12.41
CA SER A 218 -26.63 -8.24 12.66
C SER A 218 -26.29 -8.88 14.01
N ALA A 219 -27.13 -9.81 14.48
CA ALA A 219 -26.82 -10.61 15.66
C ALA A 219 -25.46 -11.33 15.52
N SER A 220 -25.17 -11.92 14.35
CA SER A 220 -23.86 -12.54 14.07
C SER A 220 -22.69 -11.56 14.21
N THR A 221 -22.85 -10.32 13.72
CA THR A 221 -21.81 -9.28 13.79
C THR A 221 -21.43 -8.91 15.23
N LEU A 222 -22.34 -9.07 16.20
CA LEU A 222 -22.07 -8.80 17.61
C LEU A 222 -21.04 -9.76 18.24
N VAL A 223 -20.91 -10.97 17.69
CA VAL A 223 -20.01 -12.02 18.22
C VAL A 223 -18.83 -12.34 17.30
N ASN A 224 -18.88 -11.91 16.03
CA ASN A 224 -17.93 -12.31 14.98
C ASN A 224 -17.10 -11.19 14.36
N GLY A 225 -17.37 -9.93 14.71
CA GLY A 225 -16.79 -8.78 14.00
C GLY A 225 -17.42 -8.57 12.62
N PHE A 226 -17.21 -7.39 12.03
CA PHE A 226 -17.83 -7.03 10.75
C PHE A 226 -17.13 -7.66 9.54
N VAL A 227 -15.82 -7.92 9.65
CA VAL A 227 -14.97 -8.41 8.55
C VAL A 227 -15.20 -9.89 8.24
N LEU A 228 -15.85 -10.66 9.12
CA LEU A 228 -15.99 -12.11 8.92
C LEU A 228 -16.70 -12.44 7.59
N GLY A 229 -17.77 -11.72 7.26
CA GLY A 229 -18.47 -11.88 5.98
C GLY A 229 -17.53 -11.62 4.80
N GLU A 230 -16.83 -10.49 4.83
CA GLU A 230 -15.88 -10.10 3.78
C GLU A 230 -14.73 -11.10 3.62
N LEU A 231 -14.22 -11.68 4.72
CA LEU A 231 -13.20 -12.74 4.66
C LEU A 231 -13.73 -14.03 4.03
N LEU A 232 -15.01 -14.36 4.24
CA LEU A 232 -15.65 -15.51 3.61
C LEU A 232 -15.87 -15.26 2.12
N ASP A 233 -16.24 -14.05 1.72
CA ASP A 233 -16.38 -13.64 0.32
C ASP A 233 -15.03 -13.70 -0.40
N VAL A 234 -13.96 -13.16 0.22
CA VAL A 234 -12.59 -13.24 -0.31
C VAL A 234 -12.15 -14.70 -0.50
N ARG A 235 -12.57 -15.61 0.40
CA ARG A 235 -12.29 -17.03 0.24
C ARG A 235 -13.03 -17.65 -0.94
N GLU A 236 -14.30 -17.31 -1.14
CA GLU A 236 -15.07 -17.79 -2.30
C GLU A 236 -14.43 -17.30 -3.61
N SER A 237 -14.04 -16.03 -3.68
CA SER A 237 -13.28 -15.47 -4.80
C SER A 237 -11.95 -16.20 -5.05
N LEU A 238 -11.26 -16.64 -4.00
CA LEU A 238 -10.04 -17.45 -4.12
C LEU A 238 -10.31 -18.84 -4.72
N GLU A 239 -11.43 -19.47 -4.39
CA GLU A 239 -11.83 -20.77 -4.93
C GLU A 239 -12.24 -20.68 -6.41
N ASP A 240 -12.84 -19.55 -6.81
CA ASP A 240 -13.26 -19.25 -8.18
C ASP A 240 -12.15 -18.67 -9.07
N ASP A 241 -10.94 -18.46 -8.53
CA ASP A 241 -9.82 -17.77 -9.19
C ASP A 241 -10.18 -16.34 -9.65
N ASP A 242 -11.14 -15.70 -8.96
CA ASP A 242 -11.62 -14.33 -9.19
C ASP A 242 -11.00 -13.34 -8.19
N ILE A 243 -9.66 -13.35 -8.13
CA ILE A 243 -8.90 -12.43 -7.28
C ILE A 243 -7.94 -11.58 -8.10
N GLY A 244 -7.69 -10.36 -7.64
CA GLY A 244 -6.70 -9.47 -8.26
C GLY A 244 -5.26 -9.93 -8.00
N ASP A 245 -4.36 -9.60 -8.94
CA ASP A 245 -2.94 -9.95 -8.89
C ASP A 245 -2.25 -9.56 -7.57
N ALA A 246 -2.62 -8.42 -6.99
CA ALA A 246 -2.03 -7.95 -5.73
C ALA A 246 -2.37 -8.87 -4.54
N LEU A 247 -3.62 -9.35 -4.45
CA LEU A 247 -4.04 -10.30 -3.41
C LEU A 247 -3.41 -11.67 -3.66
N TRP A 248 -3.36 -12.10 -4.93
CA TRP A 248 -2.65 -13.31 -5.32
C TRP A 248 -1.18 -13.26 -4.89
N GLN A 249 -0.47 -12.18 -5.20
CA GLN A 249 0.93 -11.97 -4.83
C GLN A 249 1.13 -11.94 -3.31
N PHE A 250 0.20 -11.34 -2.56
CA PHE A 250 0.26 -11.29 -1.10
C PHE A 250 0.10 -12.68 -0.47
N LEU A 251 -0.83 -13.49 -0.98
CA LEU A 251 -1.12 -14.84 -0.49
C LEU A 251 -0.21 -15.92 -1.10
N ALA A 252 0.62 -15.55 -2.08
CA ALA A 252 1.46 -16.48 -2.83
C ALA A 252 2.33 -17.32 -1.87
N PRO A 253 2.28 -18.66 -1.97
CA PRO A 253 3.07 -19.52 -1.08
C PRO A 253 4.56 -19.21 -1.21
N ALA A 254 5.31 -19.21 -0.12
CA ALA A 254 6.73 -18.84 -0.11
C ALA A 254 7.58 -19.59 -1.16
N ARG A 255 7.24 -20.85 -1.47
CA ARG A 255 7.88 -21.68 -2.51
C ARG A 255 7.71 -21.17 -3.95
N THR A 256 6.66 -20.37 -4.21
CA THR A 256 6.37 -19.77 -5.52
C THR A 256 7.12 -18.45 -5.73
N ILE A 257 7.64 -17.86 -4.65
CA ILE A 257 8.36 -16.59 -4.71
C ILE A 257 9.76 -16.84 -5.29
N ASN A 258 10.03 -16.25 -6.46
CA ASN A 258 11.34 -16.31 -7.08
C ASN A 258 12.36 -15.44 -6.32
N THR A 259 13.03 -16.03 -5.34
CA THR A 259 14.02 -15.33 -4.52
C THR A 259 15.27 -14.90 -5.29
N ALA A 260 15.56 -15.50 -6.46
CA ALA A 260 16.70 -15.12 -7.30
C ALA A 260 16.53 -13.73 -7.94
N GLN A 261 15.29 -13.23 -8.04
CA GLN A 261 15.02 -11.85 -8.49
C GLN A 261 15.15 -10.82 -7.36
N ARG A 262 15.29 -11.25 -6.10
CA ARG A 262 15.48 -10.33 -4.97
C ARG A 262 16.84 -9.66 -5.08
N SER A 263 16.86 -8.35 -4.90
CA SER A 263 18.09 -7.57 -4.88
C SER A 263 18.39 -7.11 -3.47
N ASP A 264 19.53 -7.53 -2.91
CA ASP A 264 20.04 -6.91 -1.69
C ASP A 264 20.57 -5.51 -2.02
N VAL A 265 19.79 -4.51 -1.65
CA VAL A 265 20.09 -3.09 -1.86
C VAL A 265 21.28 -2.61 -1.01
N ARG A 266 21.62 -3.29 0.10
CA ARG A 266 22.82 -2.97 0.90
C ARG A 266 24.10 -3.43 0.18
N GLY A 267 24.03 -4.58 -0.49
CA GLY A 267 25.13 -5.10 -1.32
C GLY A 267 25.29 -4.37 -2.66
N HIS A 268 24.27 -3.61 -3.10
CA HIS A 268 24.24 -2.96 -4.42
C HIS A 268 23.77 -1.49 -4.33
N PRO A 269 24.55 -0.60 -3.69
CA PRO A 269 24.15 0.79 -3.49
C PRO A 269 23.84 1.54 -4.79
N GLY A 270 24.52 1.18 -5.90
CA GLY A 270 24.27 1.77 -7.22
C GLY A 270 22.85 1.56 -7.75
N LYS A 271 22.16 0.47 -7.36
CA LYS A 271 20.74 0.28 -7.71
C LYS A 271 19.85 1.29 -6.98
N VAL A 272 20.16 1.59 -5.72
CA VAL A 272 19.45 2.60 -4.93
C VAL A 272 19.76 4.00 -5.48
N ASP A 273 21.01 4.28 -5.86
CA ASP A 273 21.38 5.57 -6.45
C ASP A 273 20.67 5.82 -7.79
N ALA A 274 20.56 4.80 -8.65
CA ALA A 274 19.81 4.90 -9.90
C ALA A 274 18.33 5.25 -9.64
N GLN A 275 17.74 4.63 -8.62
CA GLN A 275 16.35 4.88 -8.20
C GLN A 275 16.13 6.27 -7.58
N LEU A 276 17.19 6.89 -7.06
CA LEU A 276 17.19 8.23 -6.48
C LEU A 276 17.78 9.31 -7.41
N SER A 277 18.03 8.96 -8.67
CA SER A 277 18.54 9.89 -9.66
C SER A 277 17.60 11.09 -9.82
N ALA A 278 18.18 12.25 -10.14
CA ALA A 278 17.40 13.47 -10.28
C ALA A 278 16.30 13.36 -11.34
N ALA A 279 16.45 12.48 -12.34
CA ALA A 279 15.46 12.25 -13.39
C ALA A 279 14.17 11.59 -12.87
N ARG A 280 14.21 10.98 -11.69
CA ARG A 280 13.11 10.24 -11.07
C ARG A 280 12.38 11.03 -9.98
N ILE A 281 12.70 12.32 -9.80
CA ILE A 281 11.98 13.16 -8.84
C ILE A 281 10.56 13.43 -9.38
N PRO A 282 9.50 13.06 -8.64
CA PRO A 282 8.13 13.36 -9.02
C PRO A 282 7.89 14.88 -9.13
N LEU A 283 7.02 15.29 -10.05
CA LEU A 283 6.66 16.71 -10.19
C LEU A 283 5.75 17.20 -9.05
N GLY A 284 5.01 16.28 -8.42
CA GLY A 284 4.20 16.59 -7.24
C GLY A 284 5.00 16.44 -5.96
N ARG A 285 4.83 17.41 -5.05
CA ARG A 285 5.36 17.40 -3.70
C ARG A 285 4.29 17.90 -2.75
N TRP A 286 4.19 17.31 -1.57
CA TRP A 286 3.25 17.81 -0.57
C TRP A 286 3.59 19.26 -0.19
N PRO A 287 2.59 20.16 -0.01
CA PRO A 287 2.82 21.53 0.42
C PRO A 287 3.33 21.55 1.87
N ALA A 288 4.64 21.46 2.00
CA ALA A 288 5.41 21.53 3.23
C ALA A 288 6.64 22.42 3.03
N ASP A 289 7.28 22.79 4.14
CA ASP A 289 8.53 23.54 4.16
C ASP A 289 9.54 23.02 3.11
N PRO A 290 9.97 23.84 2.13
CA PRO A 290 10.94 23.46 1.10
C PRO A 290 12.26 22.92 1.64
N ASP A 291 12.67 23.35 2.85
CA ASP A 291 13.94 22.94 3.47
C ASP A 291 13.83 21.58 4.17
N ARG A 292 12.61 21.08 4.39
CA ARG A 292 12.38 19.71 4.89
C ARG A 292 12.45 18.70 3.74
N HIS A 293 13.56 17.98 3.65
CA HIS A 293 13.78 16.95 2.63
C HIS A 293 13.40 15.55 3.14
N LEU A 294 12.97 14.69 2.21
CA LEU A 294 12.77 13.28 2.51
C LEU A 294 14.10 12.58 2.80
N THR A 295 14.07 11.60 3.68
CA THR A 295 15.20 10.69 3.85
C THR A 295 15.44 9.89 2.58
N ARG A 296 16.64 9.33 2.44
CA ARG A 296 17.01 8.47 1.29
C ARG A 296 16.02 7.32 1.08
N GLY A 297 15.60 6.67 2.17
CA GLY A 297 14.62 5.58 2.14
C GLY A 297 13.23 6.06 1.77
N GLN A 298 12.80 7.21 2.29
CA GLN A 298 11.50 7.78 1.96
C GLN A 298 11.39 8.18 0.48
N GLN A 299 12.40 8.87 -0.06
CA GLN A 299 12.41 9.23 -1.48
C GLN A 299 12.45 7.99 -2.38
N PHE A 300 13.19 6.95 -1.96
CA PHE A 300 13.22 5.67 -2.69
C PHE A 300 11.82 5.07 -2.75
N ALA A 301 11.12 4.99 -1.62
CA ALA A 301 9.76 4.47 -1.54
C ALA A 301 8.77 5.28 -2.37
N VAL A 302 8.84 6.62 -2.33
CA VAL A 302 7.98 7.50 -3.15
C VAL A 302 8.24 7.30 -4.65
N ASN A 303 9.50 7.21 -5.06
CA ASN A 303 9.85 6.98 -6.48
C ASN A 303 9.36 5.61 -6.95
N GLN A 304 9.54 4.56 -6.15
CA GLN A 304 8.98 3.24 -6.44
C GLN A 304 7.46 3.32 -6.60
N ALA A 305 6.78 3.90 -5.61
CA ALA A 305 5.32 3.94 -5.57
C ALA A 305 4.67 4.72 -6.72
N LEU A 306 5.32 5.80 -7.18
CA LEU A 306 4.75 6.67 -8.22
C LEU A 306 5.21 6.32 -9.64
N LEU A 307 6.36 5.66 -9.81
CA LEU A 307 6.98 5.47 -11.13
C LEU A 307 7.11 4.00 -11.55
N ASP A 308 7.22 3.07 -10.60
CA ASP A 308 7.56 1.67 -10.91
C ASP A 308 6.42 0.70 -10.62
N ILE A 309 5.55 0.99 -9.64
CA ILE A 309 4.36 0.16 -9.35
C ILE A 309 3.33 0.32 -10.46
N ASP A 310 2.98 -0.76 -11.15
CA ASP A 310 1.74 -0.80 -11.91
C ASP A 310 0.55 -0.69 -10.96
N LYS A 311 -0.26 0.34 -11.17
CA LYS A 311 -1.42 0.68 -10.35
C LYS A 311 -2.49 -0.42 -10.32
N HIS A 312 -2.36 -1.45 -11.17
CA HIS A 312 -3.30 -2.55 -11.30
C HIS A 312 -2.79 -3.90 -10.79
N SER A 313 -1.48 -4.11 -10.62
CA SER A 313 -0.95 -5.46 -10.38
C SER A 313 0.16 -5.57 -9.35
N ASP A 314 0.76 -4.46 -8.90
CA ASP A 314 2.02 -4.54 -8.15
C ASP A 314 1.84 -4.27 -6.64
N LEU A 315 2.41 -5.16 -5.82
CA LEU A 315 2.50 -4.98 -4.37
C LEU A 315 3.86 -4.37 -3.98
N PHE A 316 3.85 -3.32 -3.18
CA PHE A 316 5.06 -2.71 -2.64
C PHE A 316 4.97 -2.51 -1.14
N ALA A 317 5.82 -3.24 -0.42
CA ALA A 317 5.93 -3.14 1.02
C ALA A 317 6.96 -2.07 1.41
N VAL A 318 6.56 -1.14 2.27
CA VAL A 318 7.45 -0.15 2.88
C VAL A 318 7.47 -0.36 4.39
N ASN A 319 8.67 -0.55 4.94
CA ASN A 319 8.82 -0.58 6.38
C ASN A 319 8.98 0.85 6.92
N GLY A 320 7.89 1.39 7.47
CA GLY A 320 7.90 2.64 8.25
C GLY A 320 7.88 2.30 9.74
N PRO A 321 9.00 2.46 10.48
CA PRO A 321 9.07 2.12 11.90
C PRO A 321 8.16 3.00 12.77
N GLN A 322 7.91 4.25 12.36
CA GLN A 322 7.05 5.18 13.08
C GLN A 322 5.89 5.65 12.20
N GLU A 323 4.74 5.93 12.83
CA GLU A 323 3.54 6.39 12.13
C GLU A 323 3.77 7.72 11.39
N ALA A 324 4.49 8.66 12.01
CA ALA A 324 4.84 9.94 11.40
C ALA A 324 5.59 9.78 10.07
N GLU A 325 6.48 8.79 9.96
CA GLU A 325 7.21 8.50 8.73
C GLU A 325 6.30 7.94 7.63
N ARG A 326 5.30 7.12 7.99
CA ARG A 326 4.30 6.59 7.05
C ARG A 326 3.42 7.72 6.50
N THR A 327 2.99 8.63 7.36
CA THR A 327 2.18 9.79 6.95
C THR A 327 2.92 10.69 5.96
N VAL A 328 4.24 10.88 6.12
CA VAL A 328 5.06 11.62 5.14
C VAL A 328 5.02 10.94 3.77
N LEU A 329 5.15 9.61 3.71
CA LEU A 329 5.07 8.87 2.45
C LEU A 329 3.71 9.01 1.79
N LEU A 330 2.62 8.84 2.55
CA LEU A 330 1.25 8.98 2.04
C LEU A 330 1.00 10.37 1.47
N ARG A 331 1.48 11.43 2.14
CA ARG A 331 1.40 12.81 1.67
C ARG A 331 2.11 13.01 0.33
N GLU A 332 3.32 12.49 0.18
CA GLU A 332 4.08 12.63 -1.06
C GLU A 332 3.46 11.83 -2.22
N ILE A 333 2.96 10.61 -1.97
CA ILE A 333 2.25 9.80 -2.96
C ILE A 333 0.95 10.50 -3.38
N ALA A 334 0.19 11.02 -2.42
CA ALA A 334 -1.01 11.82 -2.68
C ALA A 334 -0.70 13.03 -3.56
N ALA A 335 0.34 13.79 -3.23
CA ALA A 335 0.73 14.94 -4.02
C ALA A 335 1.16 14.57 -5.44
N GLY A 336 1.91 13.47 -5.59
CA GLY A 336 2.28 12.90 -6.88
C GLY A 336 1.06 12.57 -7.73
N ASN A 337 0.08 11.86 -7.16
CA ASN A 337 -1.16 11.50 -7.85
C ASN A 337 -2.00 12.73 -8.23
N VAL A 338 -2.15 13.71 -7.33
CA VAL A 338 -2.88 14.95 -7.61
C VAL A 338 -2.25 15.72 -8.75
N VAL A 339 -0.93 15.92 -8.72
CA VAL A 339 -0.23 16.68 -9.76
C VAL A 339 -0.27 15.94 -11.09
N GLU A 340 -0.06 14.63 -11.12
CA GLU A 340 -0.14 13.86 -12.36
C GLU A 340 -1.56 13.88 -12.96
N ARG A 341 -2.60 13.79 -12.13
CA ARG A 341 -3.99 13.98 -12.59
C ARG A 341 -4.23 15.39 -13.12
N ALA A 342 -3.71 16.41 -12.42
CA ALA A 342 -3.81 17.81 -12.85
C ALA A 342 -3.11 18.06 -14.19
N ARG A 343 -1.98 17.39 -14.46
CA ARG A 343 -1.30 17.44 -15.77
C ARG A 343 -2.17 16.91 -16.90
N ARG A 344 -2.89 15.81 -16.66
CA ARG A 344 -3.82 15.24 -17.65
C ARG A 344 -5.03 16.14 -17.86
N LEU A 345 -5.59 16.66 -16.78
CA LEU A 345 -6.66 17.65 -16.80
C LEU A 345 -6.26 18.92 -17.57
N ALA A 346 -5.06 19.45 -17.35
CA ALA A 346 -4.57 20.67 -18.01
C ALA A 346 -4.38 20.52 -19.53
N ARG A 347 -4.35 19.29 -20.06
CA ARG A 347 -4.34 19.07 -21.52
C ARG A 347 -5.71 19.33 -22.16
N LEU A 348 -6.79 19.31 -21.37
CA LEU A 348 -8.14 19.55 -21.86
C LEU A 348 -8.35 21.05 -22.08
N THR A 349 -8.64 21.44 -23.32
CA THR A 349 -9.04 22.82 -23.64
C THR A 349 -10.42 23.13 -23.07
N ASP A 350 -11.35 22.17 -23.15
CA ASP A 350 -12.70 22.25 -22.60
C ASP A 350 -12.86 21.24 -21.44
N PRO A 351 -13.19 21.69 -20.21
CA PRO A 351 -13.32 20.82 -19.04
C PRO A 351 -14.43 19.77 -19.20
N ARG A 352 -15.42 20.00 -20.07
CA ARG A 352 -16.47 19.00 -20.35
C ARG A 352 -15.92 17.73 -21.00
N SER A 353 -14.77 17.84 -21.67
CA SER A 353 -14.05 16.71 -22.26
C SER A 353 -13.50 15.74 -21.20
N ALA A 354 -13.48 16.13 -19.92
CA ALA A 354 -13.12 15.24 -18.81
C ALA A 354 -14.16 14.14 -18.58
N PHE A 355 -15.35 14.24 -19.15
CA PHE A 355 -16.44 13.29 -18.97
C PHE A 355 -16.74 12.55 -20.27
N THR A 356 -16.73 11.22 -20.23
CA THR A 356 -16.94 10.38 -21.41
C THR A 356 -18.05 9.35 -21.14
N GLY A 357 -18.65 8.82 -22.20
CA GLY A 357 -19.73 7.83 -22.10
C GLY A 357 -21.08 8.37 -21.62
N GLY A 358 -22.02 7.45 -21.42
CA GLY A 358 -23.36 7.75 -20.90
C GLY A 358 -23.35 8.03 -19.39
N PRO A 359 -24.33 8.79 -18.88
CA PRO A 359 -24.46 9.02 -17.45
C PRO A 359 -24.79 7.72 -16.70
N LEU A 360 -24.12 7.51 -15.56
CA LEU A 360 -24.46 6.47 -14.59
C LEU A 360 -25.72 6.91 -13.84
N ARG A 361 -26.71 6.02 -13.76
CA ARG A 361 -27.98 6.27 -13.07
C ARG A 361 -28.30 5.13 -12.14
N TRP A 362 -28.65 5.46 -10.90
CA TRP A 362 -29.18 4.52 -9.93
C TRP A 362 -30.28 5.21 -9.11
N ARG A 363 -31.06 4.41 -8.37
CA ARG A 363 -32.11 4.90 -7.49
C ARG A 363 -31.62 4.76 -6.05
N ASP A 364 -31.75 5.82 -5.24
CA ASP A 364 -31.42 5.75 -3.82
C ASP A 364 -32.36 4.76 -3.12
N ASP A 365 -31.79 3.84 -2.35
CA ASP A 365 -32.53 2.96 -1.46
C ASP A 365 -33.15 3.83 -0.34
N GLY A 366 -34.48 3.79 -0.22
CA GLY A 366 -35.25 4.54 0.78
C GLY A 366 -35.91 5.84 0.29
N ALA A 367 -35.28 6.61 -0.61
CA ALA A 367 -35.82 7.91 -1.05
C ALA A 367 -36.43 7.91 -2.47
N GLY A 368 -36.21 6.86 -3.27
CA GLY A 368 -36.74 6.75 -4.64
C GLY A 368 -36.18 7.77 -5.63
N ARG A 369 -35.22 8.61 -5.22
CA ARG A 369 -34.59 9.64 -6.03
C ARG A 369 -33.62 8.99 -7.01
N THR A 370 -33.72 9.33 -8.30
CA THR A 370 -32.74 8.88 -9.29
C THR A 370 -31.53 9.80 -9.26
N ARG A 371 -30.37 9.25 -8.89
CA ARG A 371 -29.07 9.94 -8.94
C ARG A 371 -28.46 9.75 -10.32
N THR A 372 -27.79 10.80 -10.80
CA THR A 372 -27.12 10.79 -12.10
C THR A 372 -25.72 11.36 -11.98
N ILE A 373 -24.70 10.59 -12.34
CA ILE A 373 -23.30 11.04 -12.38
C ILE A 373 -22.71 10.80 -13.77
N ARG A 374 -21.90 11.73 -14.26
CA ARG A 374 -21.15 11.56 -15.51
C ARG A 374 -19.86 10.80 -15.25
N ARG A 375 -19.57 9.79 -16.09
CA ARG A 375 -18.34 9.01 -15.99
C ARG A 375 -17.15 9.87 -16.44
N LEU A 376 -16.05 9.81 -15.68
CA LEU A 376 -14.79 10.46 -16.05
C LEU A 376 -14.13 9.72 -17.21
N ALA A 377 -13.37 10.46 -18.03
CA ALA A 377 -12.47 9.89 -19.02
C ALA A 377 -11.49 8.91 -18.33
N PRO A 378 -11.26 7.69 -18.86
CA PRO A 378 -10.39 6.69 -18.22
C PRO A 378 -9.00 7.21 -17.87
N GLU A 379 -8.45 8.14 -18.66
CA GLU A 379 -7.13 8.74 -18.47
C GLU A 379 -7.05 9.59 -17.17
N LEU A 380 -8.20 10.01 -16.63
CA LEU A 380 -8.34 10.80 -15.42
C LEU A 380 -8.67 9.97 -14.16
N THR A 381 -8.73 8.65 -14.31
CA THR A 381 -8.95 7.66 -13.23
C THR A 381 -7.64 6.94 -12.88
N GLY A 382 -7.61 6.19 -11.78
CA GLY A 382 -6.40 5.51 -11.29
C GLY A 382 -5.50 6.43 -10.46
N PHE A 383 -6.06 7.50 -9.90
CA PHE A 383 -5.36 8.45 -9.01
C PHE A 383 -5.98 8.51 -7.62
N GLU A 384 -7.08 7.80 -7.44
CA GLU A 384 -7.77 7.62 -6.18
C GLU A 384 -6.87 6.83 -5.22
N MET A 385 -6.94 7.18 -3.94
CA MET A 385 -6.22 6.49 -2.88
C MET A 385 -7.23 6.06 -1.83
N VAL A 386 -7.22 4.77 -1.49
CA VAL A 386 -7.91 4.24 -0.33
C VAL A 386 -6.83 3.91 0.69
N VAL A 387 -6.96 4.48 1.89
CA VAL A 387 -6.03 4.24 3.00
C VAL A 387 -6.82 3.53 4.09
N VAL A 388 -6.33 2.37 4.51
CA VAL A 388 -6.97 1.53 5.53
C VAL A 388 -6.17 1.67 6.83
N GLY A 389 -6.84 2.10 7.90
CA GLY A 389 -6.30 2.15 9.26
C GLY A 389 -6.50 0.83 10.00
N ALA A 390 -5.86 0.69 11.17
CA ALA A 390 -6.07 -0.49 12.02
C ALA A 390 -7.44 -0.45 12.73
N ASP A 391 -7.91 0.74 13.04
CA ASP A 391 -9.20 1.06 13.67
C ASP A 391 -9.69 2.44 13.20
N ASP A 392 -10.90 2.80 13.63
CA ASP A 392 -11.55 4.07 13.28
C ASP A 392 -10.75 5.28 13.76
N GLU A 393 -10.19 5.23 14.97
CA GLU A 393 -9.38 6.32 15.55
C GLU A 393 -8.11 6.59 14.73
N ALA A 394 -7.41 5.53 14.30
CA ALA A 394 -6.25 5.63 13.43
C ALA A 394 -6.63 6.19 12.04
N ALA A 395 -7.77 5.77 11.49
CA ALA A 395 -8.27 6.27 10.21
C ALA A 395 -8.63 7.76 10.28
N GLU A 396 -9.30 8.21 11.35
CA GLU A 396 -9.59 9.64 11.58
C GLU A 396 -8.31 10.46 11.75
N ALA A 397 -7.36 9.97 12.55
CA ALA A 397 -6.07 10.63 12.77
C ALA A 397 -5.30 10.78 11.45
N LEU A 398 -5.27 9.73 10.61
CA LEU A 398 -4.68 9.77 9.28
C LEU A 398 -5.40 10.77 8.37
N ALA A 399 -6.73 10.73 8.29
CA ALA A 399 -7.51 11.68 7.48
C ALA A 399 -7.27 13.14 7.90
N LYS A 400 -7.19 13.40 9.21
CA LYS A 400 -6.84 14.72 9.76
C LYS A 400 -5.41 15.12 9.39
N SER A 401 -4.46 14.18 9.43
CA SER A 401 -3.08 14.44 9.04
C SER A 401 -2.90 14.70 7.53
N LEU A 402 -3.79 14.16 6.70
CA LEU A 402 -3.84 14.37 5.26
C LEU A 402 -4.69 15.58 4.85
N SER A 403 -5.25 16.30 5.82
CA SER A 403 -5.94 17.57 5.58
C SER A 403 -4.96 18.74 5.68
N ILE A 404 -4.98 19.65 4.71
CA ILE A 404 -4.08 20.82 4.73
C ILE A 404 -4.73 21.95 5.55
N PRO A 405 -4.12 22.42 6.65
CA PRO A 405 -4.61 23.58 7.38
C PRO A 405 -4.62 24.82 6.48
N GLY A 406 -5.78 25.48 6.37
CA GLY A 406 -5.95 26.71 5.56
C GLY A 406 -6.68 26.55 4.22
N GLY A 407 -7.02 25.32 3.80
CA GLY A 407 -7.80 25.08 2.57
C GLY A 407 -9.30 25.36 2.71
N ALA A 408 -9.83 25.36 3.93
CA ALA A 408 -11.17 25.85 4.23
C ALA A 408 -11.08 27.35 4.47
N GLY A 409 -11.57 28.17 3.54
CA GLY A 409 -11.75 29.60 3.76
C GLY A 409 -12.51 29.83 5.07
N GLN A 410 -11.79 30.27 6.10
CA GLN A 410 -12.38 30.82 7.31
C GLN A 410 -13.02 32.16 6.95
N ARG A 411 -14.24 32.11 6.42
CA ARG A 411 -15.22 33.17 6.66
C ARG A 411 -15.99 32.78 7.91
N ARG A 412 -15.42 33.08 9.08
CA ARG A 412 -16.21 33.16 10.31
C ARG A 412 -17.15 34.35 10.15
N ALA A 413 -18.44 34.07 10.00
CA ALA A 413 -19.47 35.05 10.29
C ALA A 413 -19.55 35.23 11.81
N GLY A 414 -19.39 36.47 12.29
CA GLY A 414 -19.97 36.95 13.55
C GLY A 414 -19.26 36.63 14.86
N GLY A 415 -18.60 37.65 15.42
CA GLY A 415 -18.75 38.13 16.81
C GLY A 415 -18.63 37.17 17.99
N GLY A 416 -17.58 37.35 18.78
CA GLY A 416 -17.50 36.86 20.17
C GLY A 416 -16.10 37.04 20.75
N SER A 417 -15.94 38.03 21.63
CA SER A 417 -14.73 38.31 22.41
C SER A 417 -14.62 37.39 23.65
N GLY A 418 -13.38 37.12 24.09
CA GLY A 418 -13.02 36.48 25.37
C GLY A 418 -12.68 35.00 25.21
N ASP A 419 -11.65 34.42 25.81
CA ASP A 419 -10.63 34.87 26.76
C ASP A 419 -9.33 34.13 26.46
N ARG A 420 -8.19 34.77 26.74
CA ARG A 420 -6.87 34.13 26.76
C ARG A 420 -6.75 33.35 28.06
N ASP A 421 -6.45 32.06 27.97
CA ASP A 421 -5.90 31.32 29.09
C ASP A 421 -4.57 30.68 28.65
N GLU A 422 -3.51 31.07 29.36
CA GLU A 422 -2.15 30.58 29.22
C GLU A 422 -2.00 29.31 30.07
N GLY A 423 -1.44 28.24 29.49
CA GLY A 423 -0.82 27.18 30.29
C GLY A 423 -0.94 25.77 29.70
N THR A 424 0.10 25.34 28.97
CA THR A 424 0.81 24.05 29.12
C THR A 424 1.82 23.92 27.96
N PRO A 425 3.14 23.82 28.20
CA PRO A 425 4.13 23.56 27.15
C PRO A 425 4.26 22.05 26.94
N GLY A 426 3.81 21.57 25.79
CA GLY A 426 3.91 20.15 25.41
C GLY A 426 3.60 19.91 23.94
N SER A 427 4.63 20.07 23.11
CA SER A 427 4.82 19.33 21.84
C SER A 427 3.63 19.21 20.89
N GLU A 428 3.19 20.34 20.33
CA GLU A 428 2.51 20.34 19.03
C GLU A 428 3.41 21.08 18.03
N GLU A 429 4.08 20.33 17.15
CA GLU A 429 4.63 20.89 15.91
C GLU A 429 3.46 21.24 14.97
N GLY A 430 2.73 22.29 15.35
CA GLY A 430 1.80 22.99 14.49
C GLY A 430 2.59 23.62 13.34
N SER A 431 2.12 23.38 12.12
CA SER A 431 2.69 23.90 10.89
C SER A 431 2.62 25.43 10.83
N ASP A 432 3.62 26.12 11.37
CA ASP A 432 3.78 27.58 11.23
C ASP A 432 4.33 27.98 9.85
N ALA A 433 4.61 27.02 8.96
CA ALA A 433 5.12 27.26 7.62
C ALA A 433 4.05 27.69 6.58
N ALA A 434 2.76 27.73 6.94
CA ALA A 434 1.67 28.11 6.01
C ALA A 434 1.39 29.63 5.95
N ARG A 435 2.24 30.48 6.54
CA ARG A 435 2.13 31.95 6.48
C ARG A 435 3.00 32.61 5.42
N GLY A 436 3.58 31.84 4.51
CA GLY A 436 4.24 32.41 3.33
C GLY A 436 3.23 33.10 2.42
N GLU A 437 3.26 34.43 2.41
CA GLU A 437 2.55 35.31 1.47
C GLU A 437 3.08 35.10 0.02
N GLY A 438 2.73 33.96 -0.59
CA GLY A 438 2.73 33.77 -2.03
C GLY A 438 1.36 34.13 -2.62
N PRO A 439 1.26 34.52 -3.90
CA PRO A 439 0.00 34.89 -4.50
C PRO A 439 -0.91 33.65 -4.63
N GLY A 440 -1.79 33.47 -3.64
CA GLY A 440 -2.76 32.38 -3.58
C GLY A 440 -2.61 31.51 -2.33
N GLY A 441 -3.01 32.03 -1.17
CA GLY A 441 -3.20 31.26 0.08
C GLY A 441 -4.35 30.24 0.02
N ALA A 442 -4.51 29.54 -1.10
CA ALA A 442 -5.50 28.51 -1.32
C ALA A 442 -4.81 27.14 -1.31
N ALA A 443 -4.73 26.53 -0.14
CA ALA A 443 -4.40 25.11 -0.04
C ALA A 443 -5.50 24.25 -0.69
N TRP A 444 -5.22 22.98 -0.99
CA TRP A 444 -6.06 22.06 -1.77
C TRP A 444 -7.46 21.75 -1.20
N GLY A 445 -7.88 22.38 -0.10
CA GLY A 445 -9.13 22.09 0.59
C GLY A 445 -9.06 20.78 1.39
N PRO A 446 -10.19 20.26 1.88
CA PRO A 446 -10.24 18.91 2.46
C PRO A 446 -9.87 17.89 1.37
N PHE A 447 -8.79 17.15 1.60
CA PHE A 447 -8.22 16.20 0.64
C PHE A 447 -8.48 14.73 1.03
N ALA A 448 -8.74 14.47 2.31
CA ALA A 448 -9.04 13.15 2.84
C ALA A 448 -10.27 13.22 3.74
N ALA A 449 -11.06 12.14 3.77
CA ALA A 449 -12.18 11.96 4.69
C ALA A 449 -12.26 10.49 5.09
N CYS A 450 -12.70 10.23 6.33
CA CYS A 450 -12.92 8.87 6.81
C CYS A 450 -14.24 8.32 6.25
N LEU A 451 -14.21 7.09 5.75
CA LEU A 451 -15.39 6.36 5.31
C LEU A 451 -15.92 5.53 6.49
N GLU A 452 -16.35 6.19 7.56
CA GLU A 452 -17.10 5.53 8.62
C GLU A 452 -18.55 5.38 8.16
N GLY A 453 -19.29 4.37 8.66
CA GLY A 453 -20.59 3.92 8.14
C GLY A 453 -21.70 4.98 7.98
N ASP A 454 -21.44 6.24 8.31
CA ASP A 454 -22.22 7.42 7.94
C ASP A 454 -21.79 7.98 6.56
N ARG A 455 -22.42 7.47 5.51
CA ARG A 455 -22.24 7.94 4.12
C ARG A 455 -22.56 9.43 3.95
N GLU A 456 -23.43 9.99 4.79
CA GLU A 456 -23.79 11.42 4.70
C GLU A 456 -22.62 12.27 5.17
N ARG A 457 -22.00 11.95 6.33
CA ARG A 457 -20.78 12.63 6.80
C ARG A 457 -19.63 12.58 5.81
N PHE A 458 -19.42 11.44 5.14
CA PHE A 458 -18.41 11.34 4.08
C PHE A 458 -18.71 12.30 2.92
N GLY A 459 -19.97 12.39 2.49
CA GLY A 459 -20.41 13.33 1.45
C GLY A 459 -20.27 14.80 1.87
N GLU A 460 -20.61 15.13 3.12
CA GLU A 460 -20.49 16.46 3.71
C GLU A 460 -19.03 16.93 3.81
N ALA A 461 -18.10 16.01 4.13
CA ALA A 461 -16.67 16.33 4.24
C ALA A 461 -16.08 16.92 2.95
N PHE A 462 -16.54 16.43 1.79
CA PHE A 462 -16.16 16.95 0.48
C PHE A 462 -17.07 18.08 -0.04
N ARG A 463 -18.10 18.48 0.74
CA ARG A 463 -19.10 19.52 0.41
C ARG A 463 -19.63 19.42 -1.02
N LEU A 464 -20.12 18.24 -1.42
CA LEU A 464 -20.74 18.04 -2.74
C LEU A 464 -21.89 19.05 -3.01
N ASP A 465 -22.50 19.58 -1.97
CA ASP A 465 -23.58 20.56 -2.01
C ASP A 465 -23.12 21.94 -2.54
N VAL A 466 -21.87 22.32 -2.29
CA VAL A 466 -21.27 23.57 -2.80
C VAL A 466 -20.98 23.47 -4.30
N LEU A 467 -20.76 22.26 -4.82
CA LEU A 467 -20.63 22.04 -6.26
C LEU A 467 -21.98 22.24 -6.98
N ALA A 468 -23.09 21.87 -6.35
CA ALA A 468 -24.44 22.02 -6.92
C ALA A 468 -24.85 23.49 -7.11
N ASP A 469 -24.39 24.42 -6.25
CA ASP A 469 -24.65 25.85 -6.44
C ASP A 469 -23.81 26.48 -7.57
N ARG A 470 -22.62 25.91 -7.88
CA ARG A 470 -21.75 26.37 -8.98
C ARG A 470 -22.25 25.95 -10.36
N GLU A 471 -23.05 24.89 -10.46
CA GLU A 471 -23.70 24.47 -11.72
C GLU A 471 -24.60 25.57 -12.32
N ARG A 472 -25.00 26.57 -11.53
CA ARG A 472 -25.85 27.69 -11.97
C ARG A 472 -25.11 28.80 -12.73
N GLN A 473 -23.77 28.74 -12.86
CA GLN A 473 -22.96 29.78 -13.54
C GLN A 473 -21.86 29.21 -14.47
N PRO A 474 -22.23 28.67 -15.65
CA PRO A 474 -21.30 27.95 -16.53
C PRO A 474 -20.16 28.82 -17.09
N GLU A 475 -20.40 30.11 -17.39
CA GLU A 475 -19.37 31.01 -17.94
C GLU A 475 -18.29 31.35 -16.89
N ALA A 476 -18.69 31.55 -15.63
CA ALA A 476 -17.77 31.78 -14.52
C ALA A 476 -16.89 30.54 -14.27
N CYS A 477 -17.45 29.34 -14.39
CA CYS A 477 -16.70 28.09 -14.31
C CYS A 477 -15.71 27.91 -15.47
N ALA A 478 -16.09 28.27 -16.71
CA ALA A 478 -15.21 28.19 -17.87
C ALA A 478 -14.03 29.19 -17.77
N HIS A 479 -14.29 30.43 -17.35
CA HIS A 479 -13.24 31.42 -17.13
C HIS A 479 -12.29 31.00 -16.00
N ALA A 480 -12.84 30.47 -14.90
CA ALA A 480 -12.05 29.91 -13.80
C ALA A 480 -11.18 28.73 -14.26
N TRP A 481 -11.70 27.86 -15.14
CA TRP A 481 -10.95 26.75 -15.72
C TRP A 481 -9.76 27.22 -16.55
N HIS A 482 -9.97 28.15 -17.50
CA HIS A 482 -8.88 28.63 -18.36
C HIS A 482 -7.76 29.27 -17.55
N LYS A 483 -8.10 30.09 -16.55
CA LYS A 483 -7.14 30.69 -15.64
C LYS A 483 -6.38 29.64 -14.83
N ALA A 484 -7.07 28.70 -14.19
CA ALA A 484 -6.44 27.64 -13.39
C ALA A 484 -5.53 26.75 -14.24
N ARG A 485 -5.97 26.41 -15.46
CA ARG A 485 -5.16 25.67 -16.44
C ARG A 485 -3.88 26.43 -16.80
N GLU A 486 -3.98 27.72 -17.07
CA GLU A 486 -2.81 28.54 -17.42
C GLU A 486 -1.82 28.66 -16.25
N GLU A 487 -2.31 28.92 -15.03
CA GLU A 487 -1.50 28.96 -13.82
C GLU A 487 -0.78 27.63 -13.56
N PHE A 488 -1.50 26.51 -13.71
CA PHE A 488 -0.92 25.18 -13.58
C PHE A 488 0.16 24.91 -14.63
N LEU A 489 -0.09 25.20 -15.91
CA LEU A 489 0.89 24.97 -16.98
C LEU A 489 2.16 25.80 -16.79
N ARG A 490 2.04 27.05 -16.32
CA ARG A 490 3.21 27.88 -15.97
C ARG A 490 4.01 27.27 -14.82
N ALA A 491 3.33 26.80 -13.77
CA ALA A 491 3.98 26.13 -12.63
C ALA A 491 4.67 24.83 -13.06
N GLU A 492 4.02 24.00 -13.89
CA GLU A 492 4.60 22.77 -14.44
C GLU A 492 5.85 23.08 -15.26
N GLN A 493 5.79 24.08 -16.15
CA GLN A 493 6.94 24.48 -16.98
C GLN A 493 8.13 24.94 -16.11
N HIS A 494 7.85 25.69 -15.04
CA HIS A 494 8.86 26.12 -14.09
C HIS A 494 9.50 24.94 -13.34
N ALA A 495 8.68 24.03 -12.80
CA ALA A 495 9.15 22.84 -12.11
C ALA A 495 10.00 21.94 -13.02
N GLN A 496 9.58 21.71 -14.26
CA GLN A 496 10.36 20.97 -15.25
C GLN A 496 11.69 21.65 -15.59
N ALA A 497 11.74 22.98 -15.65
CA ALA A 497 12.99 23.70 -15.89
C ALA A 497 13.99 23.51 -14.73
N LEU A 498 13.52 23.54 -13.49
CA LEU A 498 14.33 23.24 -12.31
C LEU A 498 14.80 21.79 -12.30
N LEU A 499 13.92 20.85 -12.64
CA LEU A 499 14.26 19.43 -12.74
C LEU A 499 15.34 19.18 -13.79
N ARG A 500 15.23 19.78 -14.98
CA ARG A 500 16.26 19.70 -16.03
C ARG A 500 17.63 20.17 -15.53
N ARG A 501 17.68 21.27 -14.78
CA ARG A 501 18.93 21.76 -14.17
C ARG A 501 19.51 20.77 -13.16
N ARG A 502 18.65 20.12 -12.36
CA ARG A 502 19.08 19.09 -11.40
C ARG A 502 19.60 17.84 -12.10
N VAL A 503 18.93 17.38 -13.16
CA VAL A 503 19.39 16.23 -13.97
C VAL A 503 20.76 16.53 -14.57
N GLU A 504 20.97 17.72 -15.14
CA GLU A 504 22.28 18.11 -15.68
C GLU A 504 23.37 18.17 -14.60
N ALA A 505 23.04 18.63 -13.39
CA ALA A 505 23.97 18.61 -12.27
C ALA A 505 24.32 17.18 -11.82
N ASP A 506 23.33 16.28 -11.77
CA ASP A 506 23.52 14.87 -11.41
C ASP A 506 24.38 14.14 -12.46
N ASN A 507 24.13 14.37 -13.75
CA ASN A 507 24.94 13.84 -14.84
C ASN A 507 26.41 14.28 -14.74
N ARG A 508 26.65 15.57 -14.44
CA ARG A 508 28.02 16.08 -14.23
C ARG A 508 28.69 15.42 -13.02
N ARG A 509 27.95 15.14 -11.94
CA ARG A 509 28.47 14.41 -10.78
C ARG A 509 28.91 13.01 -11.16
N VAL A 510 28.07 12.27 -11.91
CA VAL A 510 28.41 10.91 -12.39
C VAL A 510 29.67 10.93 -13.25
N VAL A 511 29.76 11.85 -14.22
CA VAL A 511 30.94 12.01 -15.06
C VAL A 511 32.19 12.36 -14.24
N HIS A 512 32.07 13.21 -13.23
CA HIS A 512 33.18 13.57 -12.34
C HIS A 512 33.69 12.39 -11.52
N VAL A 513 32.82 11.46 -11.12
CA VAL A 513 33.23 10.24 -10.40
C VAL A 513 33.99 9.28 -11.33
N GLU A 514 33.62 9.19 -12.61
CA GLU A 514 34.28 8.32 -13.59
C GLU A 514 35.58 8.89 -14.19
N LEU A 515 35.73 10.22 -14.17
CA LEU A 515 36.83 10.95 -14.79
C LEU A 515 38.24 10.46 -14.38
N PRO A 516 38.55 10.19 -13.10
CA PRO A 516 39.85 9.67 -12.70
C PRO A 516 40.20 8.32 -13.32
N GLY A 517 39.21 7.42 -13.44
CA GLY A 517 39.39 6.11 -14.08
C GLY A 517 39.69 6.26 -15.57
N ARG A 518 38.88 7.05 -16.28
CA ARG A 518 39.11 7.34 -17.71
C ARG A 518 40.46 8.01 -17.95
N MET A 519 40.87 8.94 -17.07
CA MET A 519 42.19 9.57 -17.14
C MET A 519 43.33 8.57 -16.92
N ALA A 520 43.17 7.58 -16.03
CA ALA A 520 44.16 6.54 -15.82
C ALA A 520 44.30 5.63 -17.05
N ASP A 521 43.17 5.26 -17.67
CA ASP A 521 43.14 4.46 -18.90
C ASP A 521 43.79 5.19 -20.08
N GLU A 522 43.47 6.47 -20.26
CA GLU A 522 44.10 7.31 -21.29
C GLU A 522 45.60 7.50 -21.05
N ARG A 523 46.02 7.71 -19.80
CA ARG A 523 47.45 7.77 -19.45
C ARG A 523 48.17 6.46 -19.80
N LYS A 524 47.52 5.32 -19.56
CA LYS A 524 48.05 4.00 -19.91
C LYS A 524 48.16 3.82 -21.43
N ALA A 525 47.15 4.27 -22.18
CA ALA A 525 47.16 4.25 -23.65
C ALA A 525 48.28 5.13 -24.23
N ILE A 526 48.45 6.36 -23.72
CA ILE A 526 49.54 7.26 -24.11
C ILE A 526 50.90 6.64 -23.80
N ALA A 527 51.08 6.04 -22.61
CA ALA A 527 52.33 5.39 -22.24
C ALA A 527 52.66 4.22 -23.18
N ALA A 528 51.66 3.40 -23.54
CA ALA A 528 51.83 2.30 -24.49
C ALA A 528 52.19 2.80 -25.90
N ALA A 529 51.49 3.82 -26.40
CA ALA A 529 51.79 4.43 -27.71
C ALA A 529 53.19 5.06 -27.73
N THR A 530 53.60 5.71 -26.64
CA THR A 530 54.94 6.30 -26.50
C THR A 530 56.03 5.21 -26.51
N ALA A 531 55.79 4.07 -25.86
CA ALA A 531 56.70 2.93 -25.90
C ALA A 531 56.83 2.37 -27.33
N GLN A 532 55.71 2.15 -28.02
CA GLN A 532 55.70 1.69 -29.42
C GLN A 532 56.44 2.65 -30.36
N MET A 533 56.28 3.96 -30.18
CA MET A 533 56.99 4.96 -30.96
C MET A 533 58.51 4.87 -30.72
N ARG A 534 58.96 4.73 -29.47
CA ARG A 534 60.38 4.54 -29.15
C ARG A 534 60.94 3.27 -29.76
N ASP A 535 60.20 2.17 -29.69
CA ASP A 535 60.62 0.90 -30.27
C ASP A 535 60.73 1.00 -31.81
N ALA A 536 59.78 1.69 -32.45
CA ALA A 536 59.81 1.96 -33.88
C ALA A 536 60.97 2.89 -34.29
N GLU A 537 61.26 3.93 -33.49
CA GLU A 537 62.42 4.81 -33.70
C GLU A 537 63.74 4.04 -33.58
N GLN A 538 63.88 3.20 -32.56
CA GLN A 538 65.05 2.34 -32.40
C GLN A 538 65.19 1.36 -33.56
N ALA A 539 64.10 0.74 -34.01
CA ALA A 539 64.12 -0.13 -35.17
C ALA A 539 64.53 0.64 -36.44
N ALA A 540 64.04 1.86 -36.64
CA ALA A 540 64.41 2.70 -37.77
C ALA A 540 65.90 3.10 -37.73
N VAL A 541 66.46 3.42 -36.56
CA VAL A 541 67.90 3.69 -36.39
C VAL A 541 68.71 2.43 -36.74
N GLN A 542 68.31 1.27 -36.22
CA GLN A 542 68.99 0.01 -36.55
C GLN A 542 68.95 -0.31 -38.05
N LEU A 543 67.83 -0.04 -38.72
CA LEU A 543 67.71 -0.22 -40.16
C LEU A 543 68.59 0.76 -40.95
N ARG A 544 68.68 2.02 -40.52
CA ARG A 544 69.59 3.02 -41.11
C ARG A 544 71.05 2.60 -40.95
N ASP A 545 71.46 2.18 -39.76
CA ASP A 545 72.82 1.71 -39.51
C ASP A 545 73.17 0.48 -40.37
N ARG A 546 72.22 -0.44 -40.55
CA ARG A 546 72.40 -1.61 -41.42
C ARG A 546 72.56 -1.20 -42.88
N ARG A 547 71.71 -0.28 -43.36
CA ARG A 547 71.80 0.27 -44.72
C ARG A 547 73.14 0.97 -44.95
N ASP A 548 73.55 1.83 -44.03
CA ASP A 548 74.78 2.62 -44.17
C ASP A 548 76.03 1.71 -44.16
N ARG A 549 76.03 0.63 -43.37
CA ARG A 549 77.07 -0.42 -43.43
C ARG A 549 77.08 -1.13 -44.78
N ALA A 550 75.92 -1.56 -45.28
CA ALA A 550 75.81 -2.24 -46.57
C ALA A 550 76.24 -1.31 -47.74
N GLU A 551 75.94 -0.02 -47.66
CA GLU A 551 76.43 0.98 -48.61
C GLU A 551 77.94 1.19 -48.53
N HIS A 552 78.50 1.22 -47.32
CA HIS A 552 79.95 1.33 -47.12
C HIS A 552 80.69 0.13 -47.71
N ASP A 553 80.23 -1.09 -47.42
CA ASP A 553 80.80 -2.33 -47.97
C ASP A 553 80.73 -2.34 -49.51
N ARG A 554 79.62 -1.87 -50.09
CA ARG A 554 79.49 -1.71 -51.54
C ARG A 554 80.52 -0.72 -52.10
N ARG A 555 80.67 0.46 -51.47
CA ARG A 555 81.65 1.49 -51.91
C ARG A 555 83.09 0.98 -51.79
N ASP A 556 83.43 0.26 -50.74
CA ASP A 556 84.76 -0.36 -50.56
C ASP A 556 85.03 -1.40 -51.67
N LEU A 557 84.05 -2.26 -51.98
CA LEU A 557 84.16 -3.21 -53.09
C LEU A 557 84.29 -2.53 -54.46
N GLU A 558 83.58 -1.41 -54.69
CA GLU A 558 83.73 -0.58 -55.90
C GLU A 558 85.14 0.01 -56.00
N GLY A 559 85.66 0.54 -54.89
CA GLY A 559 87.03 1.06 -54.82
C GLY A 559 88.08 -0.02 -55.14
N ARG A 560 87.97 -1.19 -54.50
CA ARG A 560 88.87 -2.33 -54.76
C ARG A 560 88.79 -2.83 -56.20
N LEU A 561 87.60 -2.80 -56.82
CA LEU A 561 87.42 -3.18 -58.22
C LEU A 561 88.06 -2.15 -59.16
N ALA A 562 87.88 -0.85 -58.88
CA ALA A 562 88.51 0.22 -59.66
C ALA A 562 90.04 0.18 -59.56
N GLU A 563 90.58 -0.10 -58.37
CA GLU A 563 92.02 -0.26 -58.16
C GLU A 563 92.56 -1.49 -58.91
N LEU A 564 91.85 -2.62 -58.86
CA LEU A 564 92.21 -3.82 -59.62
C LEU A 564 92.16 -3.58 -61.14
N ASP A 565 91.20 -2.79 -61.62
CA ASP A 565 91.08 -2.41 -63.04
C ASP A 565 92.22 -1.46 -63.46
N ALA A 566 92.64 -0.54 -62.59
CA ALA A 566 93.80 0.34 -62.81
C ALA A 566 95.13 -0.42 -62.81
N GLN A 567 95.26 -1.47 -62.00
CA GLN A 567 96.42 -2.37 -61.95
C GLN A 567 96.37 -3.47 -63.03
N GLY A 568 95.50 -3.34 -64.02
CA GLY A 568 95.34 -4.28 -65.11
C GLY A 568 96.67 -4.56 -65.84
N PRO A 569 96.98 -5.83 -66.18
CA PRO A 569 98.24 -6.16 -66.83
C PRO A 569 98.30 -5.52 -68.23
N GLY A 570 99.28 -4.64 -68.45
CA GLY A 570 99.54 -4.04 -69.75
C GLY A 570 99.83 -5.08 -70.85
N PRO A 571 99.76 -4.69 -72.13
CA PRO A 571 99.90 -5.62 -73.26
C PRO A 571 101.19 -6.45 -73.20
N TRP A 572 102.29 -5.84 -72.72
CA TRP A 572 103.58 -6.50 -72.54
C TRP A 572 103.62 -7.53 -71.39
N ALA A 573 102.98 -7.24 -70.26
CA ALA A 573 102.89 -8.18 -69.14
C ALA A 573 102.02 -9.40 -69.47
N THR A 574 101.01 -9.21 -70.32
CA THR A 574 100.12 -10.28 -70.80
C THR A 574 100.84 -11.22 -71.78
N LEU A 575 101.65 -10.67 -72.70
CA LEU A 575 102.47 -11.45 -73.64
C LEU A 575 103.59 -12.23 -72.93
N ARG A 576 104.33 -11.59 -72.01
CA ARG A 576 105.47 -12.20 -71.30
C ARG A 576 105.08 -13.36 -70.38
N THR A 577 103.82 -13.40 -69.91
CA THR A 577 103.33 -14.43 -68.98
C THR A 577 102.46 -15.51 -69.65
N ILE A 578 102.44 -15.55 -70.99
CA ILE A 578 101.59 -16.46 -71.79
C ILE A 578 100.13 -16.41 -71.31
N GLY A 579 99.65 -15.19 -71.03
CA GLY A 579 98.30 -14.90 -70.56
C GLY A 579 97.97 -15.33 -69.13
N SER A 580 98.90 -15.92 -68.36
CA SER A 580 98.61 -16.38 -66.99
C SER A 580 98.34 -15.23 -66.00
N ALA A 581 99.06 -14.11 -66.12
CA ALA A 581 98.78 -12.91 -65.32
C ALA A 581 97.40 -12.31 -65.62
N HIS A 582 97.03 -12.30 -66.90
CA HIS A 582 95.73 -11.83 -67.35
C HIS A 582 94.58 -12.79 -66.97
N ARG A 583 94.80 -14.12 -66.94
CA ARG A 583 93.85 -15.11 -66.40
C ARG A 583 93.62 -14.94 -64.90
N ARG A 584 94.69 -14.74 -64.11
CA ARG A 584 94.58 -14.47 -62.65
C ARG A 584 93.86 -13.16 -62.34
N TRP A 585 94.20 -12.10 -63.06
CA TRP A 585 93.47 -10.82 -62.98
C TRP A 585 91.98 -10.99 -63.32
N ARG A 586 91.66 -11.71 -64.41
CA ARG A 586 90.27 -12.02 -64.78
C ARG A 586 89.51 -12.83 -63.72
N SER A 587 90.14 -13.81 -63.07
CA SER A 587 89.50 -14.59 -61.99
C SER A 587 89.18 -13.69 -60.80
N ARG A 588 90.18 -12.93 -60.33
CA ARG A 588 90.03 -12.02 -59.18
C ARG A 588 89.00 -10.92 -59.43
N ARG A 589 88.93 -10.41 -60.66
CA ARG A 589 87.93 -9.45 -61.10
C ARG A 589 86.51 -10.05 -61.12
N ARG A 590 86.37 -11.30 -61.55
CA ARG A 590 85.06 -12.01 -61.52
C ARG A 590 84.58 -12.26 -60.09
N GLU A 591 85.47 -12.66 -59.20
CA GLU A 591 85.16 -12.86 -57.77
C GLU A 591 84.70 -11.55 -57.11
N LEU A 592 85.47 -10.47 -57.25
CA LEU A 592 85.09 -9.16 -56.72
C LEU A 592 83.80 -8.61 -57.36
N SER A 593 83.58 -8.84 -58.66
CA SER A 593 82.34 -8.46 -59.34
C SER A 593 81.13 -9.25 -58.82
N ALA A 594 81.31 -10.53 -58.49
CA ALA A 594 80.25 -11.35 -57.87
C ALA A 594 79.95 -10.89 -56.44
N SER A 595 80.98 -10.61 -55.63
CA SER A 595 80.83 -10.03 -54.30
C SER A 595 80.14 -8.66 -54.32
N LEU A 596 80.48 -7.80 -55.29
CA LEU A 596 79.83 -6.50 -55.49
C LEU A 596 78.36 -6.66 -55.87
N LYS A 597 78.01 -7.61 -56.75
CA LYS A 597 76.60 -7.90 -57.08
C LYS A 597 75.82 -8.39 -55.86
N ALA A 598 76.43 -9.24 -55.02
CA ALA A 598 75.81 -9.71 -53.79
C ALA A 598 75.61 -8.58 -52.77
N ALA A 599 76.61 -7.73 -52.56
CA ALA A 599 76.52 -6.56 -51.69
C ALA A 599 75.48 -5.53 -52.20
N ALA A 600 75.41 -5.32 -53.51
CA ALA A 600 74.40 -4.44 -54.13
C ALA A 600 72.97 -4.99 -54.02
N ALA A 601 72.80 -6.33 -54.00
CA ALA A 601 71.52 -6.94 -53.71
C ALA A 601 71.15 -6.80 -52.23
N HIS A 602 72.11 -7.00 -51.33
CA HIS A 602 71.91 -6.86 -49.88
C HIS A 602 71.61 -5.42 -49.43
N ALA A 603 72.17 -4.41 -50.09
CA ALA A 603 71.88 -3.01 -49.80
C ALA A 603 70.51 -2.53 -50.31
N ARG A 604 69.85 -3.28 -51.21
CA ARG A 604 68.51 -2.95 -51.74
C ARG A 604 67.37 -3.54 -50.92
N THR A 605 67.63 -4.61 -50.19
CA THR A 605 66.70 -5.27 -49.24
C THR A 605 66.80 -4.61 -47.88
#